data_AF-A0A564TPC5-F1
#
_entry.id   AF-A0A564TPC5-F1
#
_cell.length_a   1.000
_cell.length_b   1.000
_cell.length_c   1.000
_cell.angle_alpha   90.00
_cell.angle_beta   90.00
_cell.angle_gamma   90.00
#
_symmetry.space_group_name_H-M   'P 1'
#
loop_
_entity.id
_entity.type
_entity.pdbx_description
1 polymer ?
#
loop_
_entity_poly.entity_id
_entity_poly.type
_entity_poly.pdbx_seq_one_letter_code
_entity_poly.pdbx_strand_id
1 'polypeptide(L)'
;MMDLNLYNLHFVMGLFGQPEAQHYFANVERGIDTSGVAVLTYPDFITICSAAKDSKGKSSSLIQGTKGYIETRLSPNLVGEVKLVLNDGRKESFDDGSSQARLIPEFQAFVKIINDNDLETCYNELEASLSVSKVQTQLRKEAGIIFPMDK
;
A
#
# COMPACT_ATOMS: atom_id res chain seq x y z
N MET A 1 -6.11 6.17 8.16
CA MET A 1 -5.13 5.12 8.44
C MET A 1 -5.75 3.76 8.16
N MET A 2 -6.83 3.40 8.87
CA MET A 2 -7.40 2.05 8.81
C MET A 2 -8.04 1.65 7.46
N ASP A 3 -8.59 2.61 6.73
CA ASP A 3 -9.41 2.35 5.54
C ASP A 3 -8.60 2.52 4.26
N LEU A 4 -8.17 3.75 3.95
CA LEU A 4 -7.48 4.04 2.69
C LEU A 4 -5.97 3.80 2.75
N ASN A 5 -5.30 4.20 3.84
CA ASN A 5 -3.85 4.01 3.99
C ASN A 5 -3.47 2.53 4.15
N LEU A 6 -4.42 1.64 4.48
CA LEU A 6 -4.21 0.19 4.45
C LEU A 6 -3.75 -0.28 3.06
N TYR A 7 -4.39 0.21 1.99
CA TYR A 7 -4.00 -0.13 0.62
C TYR A 7 -2.61 0.40 0.27
N ASN A 8 -2.28 1.62 0.71
CA ASN A 8 -0.94 2.18 0.53
C ASN A 8 0.13 1.31 1.22
N LEU A 9 -0.13 0.87 2.46
CA LEU A 9 0.80 0.02 3.21
C LEU A 9 0.98 -1.35 2.56
N HIS A 10 -0.12 -2.04 2.18
CA HIS A 10 -0.01 -3.31 1.46
C HIS A 10 0.72 -3.17 0.13
N PHE A 11 0.46 -2.09 -0.61
CA PHE A 11 1.13 -1.84 -1.90
C PHE A 11 2.63 -1.63 -1.73
N VAL A 12 3.04 -0.74 -0.81
CA VAL A 12 4.46 -0.42 -0.59
C VAL A 12 5.21 -1.58 0.06
N MET A 13 4.65 -2.18 1.12
CA MET A 13 5.30 -3.27 1.84
C MET A 13 5.29 -4.58 1.04
N GLY A 14 4.30 -4.79 0.17
CA GLY A 14 4.29 -5.92 -0.76
C GLY A 14 5.40 -5.83 -1.82
N LEU A 15 5.79 -4.62 -2.22
CA LEU A 15 6.88 -4.39 -3.18
C LEU A 15 8.27 -4.37 -2.55
N PHE A 16 8.40 -3.78 -1.35
CA PHE A 16 9.69 -3.43 -0.77
C PHE A 16 9.96 -4.08 0.59
N GLY A 17 9.02 -4.87 1.11
CA GLY A 17 9.13 -5.46 2.44
C GLY A 17 8.89 -4.45 3.57
N GLN A 18 9.38 -4.79 4.76
CA GLN A 18 9.15 -3.99 5.97
C GLN A 18 10.10 -2.77 6.01
N PRO A 19 9.60 -1.57 6.38
CA PRO A 19 10.45 -0.39 6.55
C PRO A 19 11.31 -0.47 7.82
N GLU A 20 12.42 0.26 7.83
CA GLU A 20 13.29 0.43 9.00
C GLU A 20 12.73 1.43 10.01
N ALA A 21 12.00 2.43 9.53
CA ALA A 21 11.31 3.42 10.35
C ALA A 21 10.03 3.91 9.67
N GLN A 22 9.06 4.36 10.46
CA GLN A 22 7.78 4.83 9.97
C GLN A 22 7.22 5.94 10.87
N HIS A 23 6.62 6.96 10.26
CA HIS A 23 5.97 8.08 10.96
C HIS A 23 4.64 8.44 10.30
N TYR A 24 3.65 8.86 11.08
CA TYR A 24 2.34 9.29 10.58
C TYR A 24 1.98 10.71 10.99
N PHE A 25 1.71 11.55 9.99
CA PHE A 25 1.22 12.92 10.18
C PHE A 25 -0.26 12.96 9.78
N ALA A 26 -1.15 13.11 10.76
CA ALA A 26 -2.59 13.01 10.56
C ALA A 26 -3.33 14.29 10.92
N ASN A 27 -4.36 14.61 10.15
CA ASN A 27 -5.47 15.46 10.59
C ASN A 27 -6.47 14.57 11.32
N VAL A 28 -6.80 14.93 12.56
CA VAL A 28 -7.66 14.13 13.44
C VAL A 28 -8.90 14.92 13.80
N GLU A 29 -10.06 14.33 13.55
CA GLU A 29 -11.35 14.83 14.01
C GLU A 29 -12.10 13.72 14.74
N ARG A 30 -12.73 14.05 15.88
CA ARG A 30 -13.54 13.10 16.66
C ARG A 30 -12.81 11.79 17.02
N GLY A 31 -11.49 11.86 17.22
CA GLY A 31 -10.67 10.70 17.59
C GLY A 31 -10.36 9.74 16.45
N ILE A 32 -10.63 10.10 15.21
CA ILE A 32 -10.24 9.34 14.01
C ILE A 32 -9.48 10.25 13.04
N ASP A 33 -8.64 9.67 12.20
CA ASP A 33 -7.99 10.44 11.15
C ASP A 33 -8.90 10.66 9.95
N THR A 34 -8.99 11.91 9.50
CA THR A 34 -9.73 12.29 8.29
C THR A 34 -8.82 12.27 7.08
N SER A 35 -7.56 12.69 7.24
CA SER A 35 -6.52 12.65 6.23
C SER A 35 -5.14 12.53 6.88
N GLY A 36 -4.13 12.10 6.12
CA GLY A 36 -2.77 12.04 6.63
C GLY A 36 -1.77 11.43 5.68
N VAL A 37 -0.50 11.61 6.03
CA VAL A 37 0.65 11.15 5.27
C VAL A 37 1.51 10.25 6.15
N ALA A 38 1.68 9.00 5.74
CA ALA A 38 2.66 8.09 6.32
C ALA A 38 3.98 8.18 5.54
N VAL A 39 5.09 8.32 6.26
CA VAL A 39 6.44 8.33 5.71
C VAL A 39 7.13 7.06 6.18
N LEU A 40 7.56 6.20 5.25
CA LEU A 40 8.30 4.97 5.57
C LEU A 40 9.72 5.09 5.03
N THR A 41 10.70 4.76 5.87
CA THR A 41 12.12 4.77 5.54
C THR A 41 12.58 3.35 5.26
N TYR A 42 13.26 3.17 4.13
CA TYR A 42 13.97 1.95 3.73
C TYR A 42 15.47 2.28 3.64
N PRO A 43 16.36 1.27 3.53
CA PRO A 43 17.81 1.50 3.57
C PRO A 43 18.31 2.57 2.57
N ASP A 44 17.78 2.55 1.35
CA ASP A 44 18.27 3.38 0.24
C ASP A 44 17.26 4.42 -0.27
N PHE A 45 16.03 4.43 0.27
CA PHE A 45 14.96 5.31 -0.21
C PHE A 45 13.86 5.54 0.84
N ILE A 46 12.99 6.50 0.55
CA ILE A 46 11.80 6.78 1.35
C ILE A 46 10.54 6.58 0.52
N THR A 47 9.44 6.32 1.20
CA THR A 47 8.11 6.24 0.60
C THR A 47 7.14 7.16 1.34
N ILE A 48 6.17 7.70 0.59
CA ILE A 48 5.17 8.63 1.10
C ILE A 48 3.79 8.11 0.71
N CYS A 49 2.97 7.82 1.70
CA CYS A 49 1.63 7.27 1.54
C CYS A 49 0.61 8.30 2.03
N SER A 50 -0.10 8.92 1.10
CA SER A 50 -1.14 9.91 1.42
C SER A 50 -2.54 9.33 1.24
N ALA A 51 -3.42 9.61 2.19
CA ALA A 51 -4.83 9.28 2.07
C ALA A 51 -5.72 10.32 2.77
N ALA A 52 -6.90 10.55 2.21
CA ALA A 52 -7.88 11.51 2.73
C ALA A 52 -9.31 11.03 2.51
N LYS A 53 -10.18 11.27 3.50
CA LYS A 53 -11.62 11.01 3.50
C LYS A 53 -12.45 12.30 3.57
N ASP A 54 -11.81 13.39 4.00
CA ASP A 54 -12.36 14.74 4.10
C ASP A 54 -12.20 15.55 2.80
N SER A 55 -11.44 15.03 1.83
CA SER A 55 -11.14 15.72 0.57
C SER A 55 -11.01 14.74 -0.59
N LYS A 56 -11.26 15.23 -1.81
CA LYS A 56 -11.04 14.47 -3.05
C LYS A 56 -9.66 14.79 -3.60
N GLY A 57 -8.87 13.76 -3.86
CA GLY A 57 -7.58 13.85 -4.54
C GLY A 57 -7.54 12.99 -5.79
N LYS A 58 -6.47 13.14 -6.56
CA LYS A 58 -6.12 12.19 -7.61
C LYS A 58 -5.34 11.04 -6.99
N SER A 59 -5.74 9.81 -7.30
CA SER A 59 -4.99 8.61 -6.92
C SER A 59 -3.94 8.31 -7.98
N SER A 60 -2.71 8.09 -7.54
CA SER A 60 -1.61 7.62 -8.38
C SER A 60 -0.49 7.11 -7.49
N SER A 61 0.33 6.22 -8.02
CA SER A 61 1.59 5.81 -7.38
C SER A 61 2.74 6.10 -8.33
N LEU A 62 3.87 6.52 -7.76
CA LEU A 62 5.08 6.86 -8.48
C LEU A 62 6.28 6.25 -7.77
N ILE A 63 7.08 5.48 -8.50
CA ILE A 63 8.36 4.95 -8.03
C ILE A 63 9.44 5.62 -8.88
N GLN A 64 10.30 6.42 -8.24
CA GLN A 64 11.34 7.17 -8.93
C GLN A 64 12.70 6.52 -8.72
N GLY A 65 13.49 6.44 -9.79
CA GLY A 65 14.86 5.96 -9.75
C GLY A 65 15.80 6.85 -10.56
N THR A 66 17.08 6.50 -10.59
CA THR A 66 18.11 7.31 -11.27
C THR A 66 17.98 7.33 -12.80
N LYS A 67 17.26 6.36 -13.38
CA LYS A 67 17.10 6.21 -14.84
C LYS A 67 15.73 6.65 -15.37
N GLY A 68 14.82 7.07 -14.49
CA GLY A 68 13.44 7.37 -14.84
C GLY A 68 12.48 7.04 -13.71
N TYR A 69 11.23 6.75 -14.06
CA TYR A 69 10.20 6.44 -13.09
C TYR A 69 9.18 5.42 -13.60
N ILE A 70 8.50 4.77 -12.66
CA ILE A 70 7.35 3.91 -12.90
C ILE A 70 6.12 4.62 -12.32
N GLU A 71 5.04 4.75 -13.09
CA GLU A 71 3.78 5.34 -12.63
C GLU A 71 2.58 4.41 -12.83
N THR A 72 1.60 4.50 -11.92
CA THR A 72 0.22 4.07 -12.12
C THR A 72 -0.71 5.24 -11.79
N ARG A 73 -1.86 5.31 -12.48
CA ARG A 73 -2.85 6.39 -12.37
C ARG A 73 -4.14 5.98 -11.68
N LEU A 74 -4.22 4.76 -11.17
CA LEU A 74 -5.33 4.30 -10.34
C LEU A 74 -4.88 4.22 -8.88
N SER A 75 -5.84 3.99 -7.98
CA SER A 75 -5.54 3.74 -6.58
C SER A 75 -4.77 2.43 -6.39
N PRO A 76 -3.98 2.28 -5.31
CA PRO A 76 -3.17 1.09 -5.07
C PRO A 76 -3.96 -0.23 -5.01
N ASN A 77 -5.25 -0.18 -4.72
CA ASN A 77 -6.14 -1.34 -4.72
C ASN A 77 -6.66 -1.75 -6.12
N LEU A 78 -6.28 -1.01 -7.16
CA LEU A 78 -6.64 -1.25 -8.56
C LEU A 78 -5.41 -1.38 -9.45
N VAL A 79 -4.41 -0.50 -9.27
CA VAL A 79 -3.17 -0.38 -10.07
C VAL A 79 -3.44 -0.11 -11.56
N GLY A 80 -4.09 -1.00 -12.30
CA GLY A 80 -4.34 -0.86 -13.74
C GLY A 80 -3.04 -0.70 -14.52
N GLU A 81 -3.08 0.07 -15.61
CA GLU A 81 -1.90 0.33 -16.44
C GLU A 81 -0.71 0.90 -15.64
N VAL A 82 0.43 0.24 -15.76
CA VAL A 82 1.73 0.65 -15.23
C VAL A 82 2.60 1.14 -16.38
N LYS A 83 3.23 2.31 -16.22
CA LYS A 83 4.14 2.90 -17.22
C LYS A 83 5.53 3.03 -16.68
N LEU A 84 6.52 2.53 -17.42
CA LEU A 84 7.92 2.87 -17.25
C LEU A 84 8.27 4.02 -18.20
N VAL A 85 8.88 5.07 -17.68
CA VAL A 85 9.38 6.22 -18.46
C VAL A 85 10.85 6.43 -18.13
N LEU A 86 11.72 6.23 -19.13
CA LEU A 86 13.16 6.43 -19.00
C LEU A 86 13.56 7.88 -19.33
N ASN A 87 14.68 8.33 -18.76
CA ASN A 87 15.20 9.68 -18.96
C ASN A 87 15.55 10.00 -20.42
N ASP A 88 15.84 8.98 -21.23
CA ASP A 88 16.10 9.12 -22.68
C ASP A 88 14.82 9.19 -23.53
N GLY A 89 13.65 9.21 -22.88
CA GLY A 89 12.34 9.33 -23.52
C GLY A 89 11.69 8.02 -23.93
N ARG A 90 12.38 6.87 -23.79
CA ARG A 90 11.75 5.56 -24.00
C ARG A 90 10.65 5.30 -22.97
N LYS A 91 9.58 4.65 -23.42
CA LYS A 91 8.39 4.35 -22.61
C LYS A 91 7.93 2.93 -22.86
N GLU A 92 7.54 2.26 -21.79
CA GLU A 92 6.90 0.94 -21.83
C GLU A 92 5.65 0.98 -20.97
N SER A 93 4.59 0.30 -21.42
CA SER A 93 3.33 0.17 -20.70
C SER A 93 3.03 -1.32 -20.48
N PHE A 94 2.45 -1.64 -19.33
CA PHE A 94 1.91 -2.95 -19.03
C PHE A 94 0.53 -2.80 -18.38
N ASP A 95 -0.45 -3.56 -18.85
CA ASP A 95 -1.79 -3.66 -18.27
C ASP A 95 -2.28 -5.09 -18.45
N ASP A 96 -2.57 -5.77 -17.35
CA ASP A 96 -3.10 -7.15 -17.34
C ASP A 96 -4.64 -7.19 -17.37
N GLY A 97 -5.30 -6.02 -17.37
CA GLY A 97 -6.76 -5.88 -17.36
C GLY A 97 -7.42 -6.22 -16.03
N SER A 98 -6.65 -6.62 -15.00
CA SER A 98 -7.18 -7.07 -13.72
C SER A 98 -7.97 -5.98 -12.98
N SER A 99 -7.67 -4.71 -13.23
CA SER A 99 -8.37 -3.58 -12.60
C SER A 99 -9.87 -3.54 -12.93
N GLN A 100 -10.30 -4.13 -14.05
CA GLN A 100 -11.72 -4.22 -14.43
C GLN A 100 -12.49 -5.20 -13.55
N ALA A 101 -11.80 -6.17 -12.97
CA ALA A 101 -12.38 -7.21 -12.12
C ALA A 101 -11.48 -7.46 -10.91
N ARG A 102 -11.18 -6.38 -10.16
CA ARG A 102 -10.14 -6.31 -9.12
C ARG A 102 -10.16 -7.43 -8.06
N LEU A 103 -11.31 -8.06 -7.83
CA LEU A 103 -11.46 -9.14 -6.85
C LEU A 103 -11.16 -10.52 -7.45
N ILE A 104 -11.23 -10.70 -8.76
CA ILE A 104 -11.01 -12.02 -9.37
C ILE A 104 -9.62 -12.58 -9.04
N PRO A 105 -8.51 -11.82 -9.12
CA PRO A 105 -7.19 -12.34 -8.81
C PRO A 105 -7.06 -12.87 -7.37
N GLU A 106 -7.59 -12.15 -6.38
CA GLU A 106 -7.52 -12.57 -4.96
C GLU A 106 -8.32 -13.87 -4.73
N PHE A 107 -9.53 -13.99 -5.28
CA PHE A 107 -10.34 -15.20 -5.12
C PHE A 107 -9.73 -16.39 -5.86
N GLN A 108 -9.14 -16.17 -7.03
CA GLN A 108 -8.39 -17.22 -7.75
C GLN A 108 -7.19 -17.70 -6.94
N ALA A 109 -6.44 -16.79 -6.33
CA ALA A 109 -5.32 -17.12 -5.46
C ALA A 109 -5.79 -17.93 -4.24
N PHE A 110 -6.85 -17.52 -3.56
CA PHE A 110 -7.41 -18.26 -2.41
C PHE A 110 -7.85 -19.67 -2.80
N VAL A 111 -8.62 -19.81 -3.88
CA VAL A 111 -9.08 -21.13 -4.36
C VAL A 111 -7.90 -22.04 -4.68
N LYS A 112 -6.86 -21.51 -5.34
CA LYS A 112 -5.65 -22.27 -5.65
C LYS A 112 -4.94 -22.74 -4.37
N ILE A 113 -4.66 -21.82 -3.44
CA ILE A 113 -3.96 -22.12 -2.18
C ILE A 113 -4.70 -23.22 -1.39
N ILE A 114 -6.03 -23.11 -1.32
CA ILE A 114 -6.87 -24.08 -0.61
C ILE A 114 -6.87 -25.45 -1.30
N ASN A 115 -7.06 -25.49 -2.62
CA ASN A 115 -7.13 -26.75 -3.37
C ASN A 115 -5.79 -27.50 -3.37
N ASP A 116 -4.69 -26.77 -3.41
CA ASP A 116 -3.34 -27.34 -3.43
C ASP A 116 -2.83 -27.67 -2.01
N ASN A 117 -3.58 -27.28 -0.97
CA ASN A 117 -3.15 -27.34 0.43
C ASN A 117 -1.78 -26.67 0.64
N ASP A 118 -1.58 -25.51 -0.02
CA ASP A 118 -0.33 -24.75 -0.01
C ASP A 118 -0.21 -23.94 1.29
N LEU A 119 0.20 -24.64 2.36
CA LEU A 119 0.38 -24.04 3.68
C LEU A 119 1.55 -23.07 3.72
N GLU A 120 2.55 -23.22 2.85
CA GLU A 120 3.71 -22.31 2.80
C GLU A 120 3.26 -20.91 2.36
N THR A 121 2.56 -20.81 1.23
CA THR A 121 2.00 -19.54 0.76
C THR A 121 1.01 -18.97 1.80
N CYS A 122 0.16 -19.81 2.40
CA CYS A 122 -0.77 -19.39 3.44
C CYS A 122 -0.07 -18.67 4.62
N TYR A 123 0.99 -19.28 5.17
CA TYR A 123 1.71 -18.68 6.29
C TYR A 123 2.55 -17.47 5.87
N ASN A 124 3.07 -17.43 4.65
CA ASN A 124 3.77 -16.25 4.12
C ASN A 124 2.81 -15.04 4.01
N GLU A 125 1.60 -15.24 3.50
CA GLU A 125 0.58 -14.17 3.41
C GLU A 125 0.05 -13.74 4.79
N LEU A 126 0.00 -14.67 5.76
CA LEU A 126 -0.30 -14.35 7.15
C LEU A 126 0.78 -13.44 7.76
N GLU A 127 2.05 -13.77 7.57
CA GLU A 127 3.16 -12.96 8.07
C GLU A 127 3.21 -11.58 7.39
N ALA A 128 2.95 -11.51 6.08
CA ALA A 128 2.82 -10.25 5.35
C ALA A 128 1.69 -9.38 5.94
N SER A 129 0.51 -9.98 6.17
CA SER A 129 -0.64 -9.30 6.77
C SER A 129 -0.35 -8.83 8.20
N LEU A 130 0.33 -9.66 9.01
CA LEU A 130 0.72 -9.32 10.37
C LEU A 130 1.74 -8.17 10.39
N SER A 131 2.70 -8.16 9.45
CA SER A 131 3.69 -7.09 9.32
C SER A 131 3.01 -5.74 9.01
N VAL A 132 2.11 -5.71 8.03
CA VAL A 132 1.32 -4.52 7.71
C VAL A 132 0.49 -4.05 8.90
N SER A 133 -0.18 -4.98 9.60
CA SER A 133 -0.99 -4.67 10.79
C SER A 133 -0.17 -4.06 11.93
N LYS A 134 1.06 -4.56 12.18
CA LYS A 134 2.00 -4.00 13.16
C LYS A 134 2.39 -2.56 12.80
N VAL A 135 2.78 -2.32 11.55
CA VAL A 135 3.15 -0.98 11.05
C VAL A 135 1.95 -0.03 11.13
N GLN A 136 0.78 -0.45 10.66
CA GLN A 136 -0.45 0.34 10.71
C GLN A 136 -0.84 0.72 12.15
N THR A 137 -0.73 -0.24 13.08
CA THR A 137 -1.02 -0.03 14.50
C THR A 137 -0.03 0.94 15.14
N GLN A 138 1.26 0.83 14.83
CA GLN A 138 2.26 1.77 15.32
C GLN A 138 1.98 3.20 14.83
N LEU A 139 1.73 3.35 13.52
CA LEU A 139 1.47 4.65 12.88
C LEU A 139 0.24 5.37 13.47
N ARG A 140 -0.87 4.67 13.67
CA ARG A 140 -2.07 5.29 14.27
C ARG A 140 -1.84 5.66 15.74
N LYS A 141 -1.13 4.82 16.51
CA LYS A 141 -0.84 5.08 17.93
C LYS A 141 0.06 6.30 18.10
N GLU A 142 1.09 6.42 17.26
CA GLU A 142 1.97 7.59 17.22
C GLU A 142 1.19 8.88 16.93
N ALA A 143 0.21 8.83 16.03
CA ALA A 143 -0.68 9.95 15.74
C ALA A 143 -1.79 10.20 16.79
N GLY A 144 -1.73 9.54 17.95
CA GLY A 144 -2.70 9.70 19.04
C GLY A 144 -4.07 9.04 18.79
N ILE A 145 -4.19 8.18 17.78
CA ILE A 145 -5.44 7.49 17.42
C ILE A 145 -5.48 6.13 18.14
N ILE A 146 -6.06 6.15 19.33
CA ILE A 146 -6.18 4.99 20.23
C ILE A 146 -7.61 4.47 20.23
N PHE A 147 -7.80 3.18 19.94
CA PHE A 147 -9.10 2.53 19.97
C PHE A 147 -9.37 1.87 21.33
N PRO A 148 -10.63 1.58 21.67
CA PRO A 148 -10.97 0.93 22.94
C PRO A 148 -10.21 -0.39 23.18
N MET A 149 -9.94 -1.15 22.12
CA MET A 149 -9.25 -2.45 22.18
C MET A 149 -7.72 -2.35 22.34
N ASP A 150 -7.15 -1.15 22.38
CA ASP A 150 -5.73 -0.96 22.70
C ASP A 150 -5.44 -0.87 24.20
N LYS A 151 -6.49 -0.79 25.00
CA LYS A 151 -6.43 -0.66 26.46
C LYS A 151 -6.58 -2.02 27.14
#